data_AF-A0A521Q221-F1
#
_entry.id   AF-A0A521Q221-F1
#
_cell.length_a   1.000
_cell.length_b   1.000
_cell.length_c   1.000
_cell.angle_alpha   90.00
_cell.angle_beta   90.00
_cell.angle_gamma   90.00
#
_symmetry.space_group_name_H-M   'P 1'
#
loop_
_entity.id
_entity.type
_entity.pdbx_description
1 polymer ?
#
loop_
_entity_poly.entity_id
_entity_poly.type
_entity_poly.pdbx_seq_one_letter_code
_entity_poly.pdbx_strand_id
1 'polypeptide(L)'
;MRIHRYTQWDGTQQILFPTPDDILKHLSDSLLEEEGVRKALRDLMRRGLVSEDGLRSVKGMRDFLREAEEKKRDLLEKYSPDSLKLTPEEAQALSEKLSSLAEKLDAYHEKMRNFMERLSGRYANDMEEMARRMQQAQQRYQELRNRLGEQISQRRMQRPQDLTGQGHQGLMEMLDRMNRLLEDENFLKNLPNMLDAAVEDLDNLLENLDSLTQEQLGQLSETLSQMERLEELLNQYPFQGSQRMGLNEAGQILGQLKRLDQFLRSGQRGIGDLSDLNLDEIRELLGEEAYEQLKYLKGVEKTLEEEGYLIRTPQGLRLSPKGMRKIGDKALREIFQMLNRNRWGDHTTPLRGVQGDRLEETKRYEYGDPLNVKISETLMNSLEKGNRGIPLRIGPEDFSVHRQEFSTDSETVLLIDVSYSMLMNDALHAGKKVALALHRLIETKFPQDVLHLVAFRSNAKVIRAEDLPSIVAITYFMEHGTDIKEALRFSRQLLGSQRAANRQIILITDGEPTAVTLDRGGRLHSGWGSALLHERIVQETLKEVKRCTQSGIKINTFMLGTDFYRRGFIDQLSRLNTGRVFYTSPDQIGNYIVVDYIANKRKRIGRP
;
A
#
# COMPACT_ATOMS: atom_id res chain seq x y z
N MET A 1 -22.14 -25.72 6.95
CA MET A 1 -20.78 -25.78 6.39
C MET A 1 -20.86 -25.15 5.00
N ARG A 2 -20.35 -23.92 4.78
CA ARG A 2 -20.31 -23.34 3.44
C ARG A 2 -19.18 -24.03 2.68
N ILE A 3 -19.54 -24.73 1.60
CA ILE A 3 -18.57 -25.39 0.72
C ILE A 3 -17.99 -24.28 -0.16
N HIS A 4 -16.72 -23.96 0.04
CA HIS A 4 -16.00 -23.03 -0.83
C HIS A 4 -15.48 -23.82 -2.04
N ARG A 5 -15.99 -23.50 -3.23
CA ARG A 5 -15.55 -24.08 -4.50
C ARG A 5 -14.64 -23.06 -5.17
N TYR A 6 -13.35 -23.36 -5.26
CA TYR A 6 -12.39 -22.53 -5.96
C TYR A 6 -12.45 -22.86 -7.45
N THR A 7 -12.73 -21.86 -8.27
CA THR A 7 -12.65 -21.94 -9.74
C THR A 7 -11.56 -21.00 -10.22
N GLN A 8 -10.94 -21.34 -11.35
CA GLN A 8 -10.04 -20.41 -12.03
C GLN A 8 -10.85 -19.17 -12.46
N TRP A 9 -10.24 -17.98 -12.35
CA TRP A 9 -10.91 -16.72 -12.69
C TRP A 9 -11.30 -16.71 -14.17
N ASP A 10 -12.60 -16.66 -14.44
CA ASP A 10 -13.19 -16.66 -15.79
C ASP A 10 -13.97 -15.36 -16.07
N GLY A 11 -13.87 -14.38 -15.17
CA GLY A 11 -14.55 -13.08 -15.27
C GLY A 11 -16.00 -13.10 -14.77
N THR A 12 -16.53 -14.25 -14.36
CA THR A 12 -17.90 -14.35 -13.80
C THR A 12 -17.94 -14.30 -12.28
N GLN A 13 -16.77 -14.41 -11.61
CA GLN A 13 -16.67 -14.31 -10.16
C GLN A 13 -16.88 -12.86 -9.69
N GLN A 14 -17.60 -12.68 -8.60
CA GLN A 14 -17.75 -11.36 -7.97
C GLN A 14 -16.56 -11.08 -7.05
N ILE A 15 -15.72 -10.10 -7.40
CA ILE A 15 -14.76 -9.51 -6.44
C ILE A 15 -15.56 -8.64 -5.48
N LEU A 16 -15.59 -9.04 -4.22
CA LEU A 16 -16.15 -8.23 -3.15
C LEU A 16 -15.09 -7.24 -2.68
N PHE A 17 -15.16 -6.02 -3.21
CA PHE A 17 -14.27 -4.95 -2.78
C PHE A 17 -14.64 -4.43 -1.39
N PRO A 18 -13.65 -3.93 -0.62
CA PRO A 18 -13.92 -3.25 0.64
C PRO A 18 -14.86 -2.05 0.42
N THR A 19 -15.71 -1.76 1.40
CA THR A 19 -16.53 -0.55 1.36
C THR A 19 -15.74 0.66 1.86
N PRO A 20 -16.22 1.89 1.62
CA PRO A 20 -15.59 3.10 2.17
C PRO A 20 -15.44 3.06 3.69
N ASP A 21 -16.40 2.41 4.37
CA ASP A 21 -16.36 2.15 5.81
C ASP A 21 -15.23 1.20 6.21
N ASP A 22 -15.01 0.11 5.47
CA ASP A 22 -13.92 -0.83 5.73
C ASP A 22 -12.57 -0.15 5.54
N ILE A 23 -12.43 0.63 4.46
CA ILE A 23 -11.22 1.39 4.17
C ILE A 23 -10.92 2.36 5.32
N LEU A 24 -11.89 3.18 5.71
CA LEU A 24 -11.68 4.16 6.78
C LEU A 24 -11.34 3.47 8.11
N LYS A 25 -11.97 2.32 8.39
CA LYS A 25 -11.70 1.52 9.58
C LYS A 25 -10.27 0.98 9.60
N HIS A 26 -9.77 0.50 8.46
CA HIS A 26 -8.39 0.05 8.33
C HIS A 26 -7.40 1.19 8.43
N LEU A 27 -7.67 2.31 7.76
CA LEU A 27 -6.82 3.49 7.79
C LEU A 27 -6.77 4.16 9.17
N SER A 28 -7.77 3.93 10.05
CA SER A 28 -7.88 4.53 11.38
C SER A 28 -6.57 4.49 12.18
N ASP A 29 -5.89 3.34 12.19
CA ASP A 29 -4.70 3.16 13.03
C ASP A 29 -3.52 3.92 12.40
N SER A 30 -3.27 3.74 11.10
CA SER A 30 -2.23 4.48 10.36
C SER A 30 -2.45 6.00 10.34
N LEU A 31 -3.71 6.46 10.31
CA LEU A 31 -4.08 7.87 10.37
C LEU A 31 -3.76 8.50 11.74
N LEU A 32 -3.72 7.70 12.80
CA LEU A 32 -3.34 8.14 14.14
C LEU A 32 -1.84 7.93 14.40
N GLU A 33 -1.20 6.93 13.79
CA GLU A 33 0.24 6.66 13.91
C GLU A 33 1.08 7.77 13.24
N GLU A 34 0.83 8.07 11.96
CA GLU A 34 1.78 8.86 11.15
C GLU A 34 1.20 10.16 10.55
N GLU A 35 2.09 10.99 10.00
CA GLU A 35 1.95 12.41 9.62
C GLU A 35 0.87 12.77 8.55
N GLY A 36 -0.20 11.99 8.40
CA GLY A 36 -1.43 12.41 7.71
C GLY A 36 -1.99 11.43 6.68
N VAL A 37 -3.12 11.84 6.08
CA VAL A 37 -3.96 11.01 5.20
C VAL A 37 -3.21 10.42 4.00
N ARG A 38 -2.32 11.19 3.38
CA ARG A 38 -1.57 10.74 2.18
C ARG A 38 -0.68 9.52 2.45
N LYS A 39 -0.04 9.47 3.61
CA LYS A 39 0.84 8.34 3.96
C LYS A 39 0.02 7.09 4.23
N ALA A 40 -1.11 7.23 4.95
CA ALA A 40 -2.05 6.14 5.19
C ALA A 40 -2.62 5.55 3.87
N LEU A 41 -2.99 6.41 2.90
CA LEU A 41 -3.44 5.97 1.58
C LEU A 41 -2.33 5.26 0.79
N ARG A 42 -1.10 5.78 0.82
CA ARG A 42 0.06 5.13 0.19
C ARG A 42 0.32 3.75 0.78
N ASP A 43 0.19 3.60 2.09
CA ASP A 43 0.38 2.34 2.79
C ASP A 43 -0.72 1.33 2.45
N LEU A 44 -1.97 1.77 2.33
CA LEU A 44 -3.07 0.98 1.80
C LEU A 44 -2.78 0.51 0.36
N MET A 45 -2.34 1.39 -0.53
CA MET A 45 -1.97 1.02 -1.90
C MET A 45 -0.82 0.01 -1.94
N ARG A 46 0.13 0.14 -1.01
CA ARG A 46 1.27 -0.76 -0.89
C ARG A 46 0.89 -2.15 -0.38
N ARG A 47 0.11 -2.23 0.71
CA ARG A 47 -0.15 -3.47 1.45
C ARG A 47 -1.48 -4.14 1.09
N GLY A 48 -2.39 -3.41 0.45
CA GLY A 48 -3.77 -3.87 0.25
C GLY A 48 -4.58 -3.78 1.54
N LEU A 49 -5.78 -4.36 1.50
CA LEU A 49 -6.72 -4.38 2.61
C LEU A 49 -7.51 -5.68 2.60
N VAL A 50 -7.67 -6.27 3.78
CA VAL A 50 -8.67 -7.30 4.05
C VAL A 50 -9.64 -6.75 5.09
N SER A 51 -10.93 -6.80 4.78
CA SER A 51 -11.97 -6.39 5.72
C SER A 51 -12.01 -7.34 6.92
N GLU A 52 -12.50 -6.87 8.06
CA GLU A 52 -12.54 -7.66 9.30
C GLU A 52 -13.42 -8.91 9.22
N ASP A 53 -14.43 -8.88 8.34
CA ASP A 53 -15.28 -10.05 8.07
C ASP A 53 -14.57 -11.13 7.25
N GLY A 54 -13.39 -10.83 6.69
CA GLY A 54 -12.63 -11.71 5.80
C GLY A 54 -13.30 -11.96 4.44
N LEU A 55 -14.42 -11.29 4.15
CA LEU A 55 -15.19 -11.49 2.92
C LEU A 55 -14.77 -10.55 1.80
N ARG A 56 -14.27 -9.37 2.16
CA ARG A 56 -13.88 -8.31 1.23
C ARG A 56 -12.38 -8.09 1.29
N SER A 57 -11.74 -8.01 0.14
CA SER A 57 -10.29 -7.80 0.07
C SER A 57 -9.87 -7.10 -1.21
N VAL A 58 -8.75 -6.40 -1.13
CA VAL A 58 -8.02 -5.88 -2.27
C VAL A 58 -6.53 -6.11 -2.04
N LYS A 59 -5.85 -6.70 -3.04
CA LYS A 59 -4.41 -6.93 -3.03
C LYS A 59 -3.67 -5.60 -3.13
N GLY A 60 -2.51 -5.52 -2.49
CA GLY A 60 -1.64 -4.36 -2.58
C GLY A 60 -0.66 -4.44 -3.75
N MET A 61 0.04 -3.34 -4.02
CA MET A 61 1.15 -3.31 -4.97
C MET A 61 2.20 -4.41 -4.68
N ARG A 62 2.45 -4.74 -3.40
CA ARG A 62 3.38 -5.82 -3.03
C ARG A 62 2.95 -7.19 -3.53
N ASP A 63 1.66 -7.44 -3.62
CA ASP A 63 1.13 -8.72 -4.10
C ASP A 63 1.21 -8.78 -5.63
N PHE A 64 0.89 -7.69 -6.33
CA PHE A 64 1.05 -7.62 -7.79
C PHE A 64 2.51 -7.71 -8.24
N LEU A 65 3.44 -7.12 -7.48
CA LEU A 65 4.87 -7.29 -7.75
C LEU A 65 5.31 -8.74 -7.56
N ARG A 66 4.74 -9.45 -6.57
CA ARG A 66 5.00 -10.89 -6.37
C ARG A 66 4.42 -11.71 -7.51
N GLU A 67 3.17 -11.46 -7.92
CA GLU A 67 2.56 -12.13 -9.08
C GLU A 67 3.34 -11.87 -10.38
N ALA A 68 3.85 -10.65 -10.57
CA ALA A 68 4.69 -10.31 -11.71
C ALA A 68 6.03 -11.06 -11.68
N GLU A 69 6.63 -11.21 -10.50
CA GLU A 69 7.87 -11.96 -10.32
C GLU A 69 7.67 -13.47 -10.50
N GLU A 70 6.56 -14.02 -10.01
CA GLU A 70 6.15 -15.40 -10.26
C GLU A 70 5.91 -15.64 -11.75
N LYS A 71 5.15 -14.76 -12.43
CA LYS A 71 4.92 -14.88 -13.87
C LYS A 71 6.21 -14.76 -14.69
N LYS A 72 7.12 -13.88 -14.28
CA LYS A 72 8.46 -13.79 -14.89
C LYS A 72 9.22 -15.11 -14.73
N ARG A 73 9.23 -15.67 -13.52
CA ARG A 73 9.88 -16.94 -13.23
C ARG A 73 9.28 -18.07 -14.06
N ASP A 74 7.95 -18.17 -14.13
CA ASP A 74 7.25 -19.20 -14.91
C ASP A 74 7.62 -19.15 -16.39
N LEU A 75 7.75 -17.95 -16.98
CA LEU A 75 8.22 -17.79 -18.36
C LEU A 75 9.67 -18.27 -18.52
N LEU A 76 10.55 -17.95 -17.58
CA LEU A 76 11.96 -18.35 -17.62
C LEU A 76 12.16 -19.86 -17.39
N GLU A 77 11.34 -20.48 -16.55
CA GLU A 77 11.38 -21.92 -16.24
C GLU A 77 10.70 -22.77 -17.31
N LYS A 78 9.75 -22.21 -18.06
CA LYS A 78 9.05 -22.93 -19.13
C LYS A 78 9.91 -23.05 -20.38
N TYR A 79 10.54 -21.97 -20.79
CA TYR A 79 11.20 -21.88 -22.10
C TYR A 79 12.71 -22.09 -22.06
N SER A 80 13.25 -22.69 -23.12
CA SER A 80 14.68 -23.02 -23.23
C SER A 80 15.52 -21.82 -23.69
N PRO A 81 16.71 -21.61 -23.11
CA PRO A 81 17.67 -20.60 -23.57
C PRO A 81 18.14 -20.86 -25.01
N ASP A 82 18.12 -22.13 -25.45
CA ASP A 82 18.60 -22.55 -26.76
C ASP A 82 17.46 -22.64 -27.80
N SER A 83 16.31 -22.04 -27.53
CA SER A 83 15.12 -22.14 -28.37
C SER A 83 15.35 -21.69 -29.83
N LEU A 84 16.16 -20.65 -30.03
CA LEU A 84 16.51 -20.12 -31.35
C LEU A 84 17.83 -20.68 -31.92
N LYS A 85 18.53 -21.53 -31.17
CA LYS A 85 19.77 -22.14 -31.65
C LYS A 85 19.46 -23.29 -32.61
N LEU A 86 20.21 -23.32 -33.71
CA LEU A 86 20.22 -24.43 -34.66
C LEU A 86 20.71 -25.69 -33.94
N THR A 87 19.99 -26.79 -34.14
CA THR A 87 20.53 -28.11 -33.78
C THR A 87 21.70 -28.48 -34.67
N PRO A 88 22.58 -29.43 -34.28
CA PRO A 88 23.68 -29.87 -35.15
C PRO A 88 23.20 -30.36 -36.52
N GLU A 89 22.08 -31.09 -36.55
CA GLU A 89 21.45 -31.59 -37.78
C GLU A 89 20.86 -30.45 -38.62
N GLU A 90 20.12 -29.51 -38.02
CA GLU A 90 19.58 -28.36 -38.74
C GLU A 90 20.69 -27.41 -39.20
N ALA A 91 21.75 -27.21 -38.41
CA ALA A 91 22.90 -26.40 -38.78
C ALA A 91 23.65 -27.02 -39.95
N GLN A 92 23.81 -28.35 -39.95
CA GLN A 92 24.42 -29.07 -41.05
C GLN A 92 23.54 -29.03 -42.29
N ALA A 93 22.24 -29.33 -42.18
CA ALA A 93 21.30 -29.29 -43.30
C ALA A 93 21.15 -27.87 -43.88
N LEU A 94 21.16 -26.85 -43.02
CA LEU A 94 21.18 -25.44 -43.43
C LEU A 94 22.49 -25.11 -44.16
N SER A 95 23.63 -25.51 -43.60
CA SER A 95 24.93 -25.31 -44.21
C SER A 95 25.03 -26.01 -45.57
N GLU A 96 24.51 -27.23 -45.70
CA GLU A 96 24.50 -28.01 -46.93
C GLU A 96 23.59 -27.37 -47.98
N LYS A 97 22.39 -26.91 -47.60
CA LYS A 97 21.48 -26.20 -48.52
C LYS A 97 22.02 -24.84 -48.94
N LEU A 98 22.71 -24.14 -48.04
CA LEU A 98 23.36 -22.86 -48.35
C LEU A 98 24.59 -23.07 -49.24
N SER A 99 25.40 -24.09 -48.99
CA SER A 99 26.54 -24.41 -49.86
C SER A 99 26.06 -24.87 -51.23
N SER A 100 25.01 -25.69 -51.31
CA SER A 100 24.44 -26.11 -52.59
C SER A 100 23.84 -24.95 -53.36
N LEU A 101 23.15 -24.03 -52.67
CA LEU A 101 22.62 -22.82 -53.28
C LEU A 101 23.77 -21.95 -53.79
N ALA A 102 24.85 -21.82 -53.02
CA ALA A 102 25.99 -21.00 -53.38
C ALA A 102 26.75 -21.55 -54.59
N GLU A 103 26.99 -22.86 -54.63
CA GLU A 103 27.62 -23.56 -55.76
C GLU A 103 26.77 -23.44 -57.03
N LYS A 104 25.44 -23.59 -56.92
CA LYS A 104 24.53 -23.45 -58.06
C LYS A 104 24.50 -22.03 -58.60
N LEU A 105 24.52 -21.02 -57.73
CA LEU A 105 24.62 -19.62 -58.14
C LEU A 105 25.96 -19.31 -58.80
N ASP A 106 27.07 -19.84 -58.28
CA ASP A 106 28.40 -19.68 -58.89
C ASP A 106 28.46 -20.34 -60.28
N ALA A 107 27.90 -21.56 -60.43
CA ALA A 107 27.81 -22.25 -61.72
C ALA A 107 26.88 -21.54 -62.71
N TYR A 108 25.76 -20.96 -62.23
CA TYR A 108 24.88 -20.12 -63.03
C TYR A 108 25.61 -18.88 -63.53
N HIS A 109 26.36 -18.20 -62.65
CA HIS A 109 27.15 -17.03 -63.01
C HIS A 109 28.28 -17.35 -63.98
N GLU A 110 28.95 -18.48 -63.84
CA GLU A 110 30.00 -18.91 -64.77
C GLU A 110 29.44 -19.21 -66.16
N LYS A 111 28.28 -19.88 -66.25
CA LYS A 111 27.58 -20.11 -67.52
C LYS A 111 27.16 -18.80 -68.18
N MET A 112 26.63 -17.85 -67.39
CA MET A 112 26.30 -16.51 -67.88
C MET A 112 27.54 -15.76 -68.34
N ARG A 113 28.65 -15.81 -67.60
CA ARG A 113 29.91 -15.18 -67.99
C ARG A 113 30.45 -15.74 -69.31
N ASN A 114 30.48 -17.06 -69.44
CA ASN A 114 30.91 -17.75 -70.66
C ASN A 114 29.96 -17.48 -71.84
N PHE A 115 28.66 -17.26 -71.58
CA PHE A 115 27.70 -16.83 -72.58
C PHE A 115 27.98 -15.40 -73.05
N MET A 116 28.21 -14.46 -72.12
CA MET A 116 28.54 -13.07 -72.42
C MET A 116 29.90 -12.92 -73.13
N GLU A 117 30.87 -13.75 -72.78
CA GLU A 117 32.18 -13.80 -73.43
C GLU A 117 32.07 -14.34 -74.87
N ARG A 118 31.11 -15.23 -75.16
CA ARG A 118 30.81 -15.69 -76.52
C ARG A 118 30.09 -14.63 -77.36
N LEU A 119 29.37 -13.71 -76.73
CA LEU A 119 28.72 -12.57 -77.38
C LEU A 119 29.67 -11.39 -77.67
N SER A 120 30.96 -11.49 -77.30
CA SER A 120 31.95 -10.40 -77.37
C SER A 120 32.31 -9.90 -78.79
N GLY A 121 31.59 -10.33 -79.82
CA GLY A 121 31.82 -9.92 -81.20
C GLY A 121 31.04 -8.69 -81.68
N ARG A 122 29.99 -8.21 -80.98
CA ARG A 122 29.09 -7.16 -81.53
C ARG A 122 28.64 -5.99 -80.63
N TYR A 123 28.84 -5.99 -79.31
CA TYR A 123 28.31 -4.92 -78.43
C TYR A 123 29.27 -4.57 -77.28
N ALA A 124 30.31 -3.76 -77.53
CA ALA A 124 31.40 -3.54 -76.56
C ALA A 124 31.12 -2.47 -75.48
N ASN A 125 30.27 -1.47 -75.74
CA ASN A 125 30.08 -0.32 -74.83
C ASN A 125 29.00 -0.57 -73.77
N ASP A 126 27.87 -1.19 -74.13
CA ASP A 126 26.82 -1.57 -73.16
C ASP A 126 27.32 -2.66 -72.18
N MET A 127 28.35 -3.40 -72.61
CA MET A 127 29.03 -4.44 -71.82
C MET A 127 29.85 -3.89 -70.65
N GLU A 128 30.39 -2.68 -70.71
CA GLU A 128 31.23 -2.14 -69.64
C GLU A 128 30.38 -1.70 -68.43
N GLU A 129 29.23 -1.09 -68.70
CA GLU A 129 28.26 -0.73 -67.65
C GLU A 129 27.60 -1.97 -67.05
N MET A 130 27.24 -2.94 -67.88
CA MET A 130 26.71 -4.23 -67.45
C MET A 130 27.73 -5.04 -66.62
N ALA A 131 28.99 -5.11 -67.06
CA ALA A 131 30.05 -5.79 -66.31
C ALA A 131 30.29 -5.13 -64.94
N ARG A 132 30.18 -3.80 -64.86
CA ARG A 132 30.31 -3.06 -63.60
C ARG A 132 29.15 -3.34 -62.64
N ARG A 133 27.91 -3.36 -63.14
CA ARG A 133 26.72 -3.75 -62.33
C ARG A 133 26.82 -5.20 -61.86
N MET A 134 27.26 -6.10 -62.74
CA MET A 134 27.46 -7.51 -62.42
C MET A 134 28.56 -7.73 -61.37
N GLN A 135 29.66 -6.96 -61.44
CA GLN A 135 30.69 -6.96 -60.39
C GLN A 135 30.16 -6.46 -59.05
N GLN A 136 29.31 -5.43 -59.03
CA GLN A 136 28.70 -4.94 -57.78
C GLN A 136 27.74 -5.95 -57.16
N ALA A 137 26.92 -6.63 -57.98
CA ALA A 137 26.07 -7.72 -57.52
C ALA A 137 26.92 -8.89 -56.96
N GLN A 138 28.02 -9.23 -57.63
CA GLN A 138 28.96 -10.25 -57.18
C GLN A 138 29.62 -9.90 -55.83
N GLN A 139 30.03 -8.65 -55.63
CA GLN A 139 30.61 -8.20 -54.37
C GLN A 139 29.62 -8.32 -53.20
N ARG A 140 28.37 -7.85 -53.38
CA ARG A 140 27.31 -7.97 -52.36
C ARG A 140 26.99 -9.43 -52.03
N TYR A 141 26.98 -10.30 -53.03
CA TYR A 141 26.80 -11.73 -52.84
C TYR A 141 27.96 -12.38 -52.08
N GLN A 142 29.21 -12.02 -52.40
CA GLN A 142 30.38 -12.50 -51.69
C GLN A 142 30.41 -12.01 -50.23
N GLU A 143 29.99 -10.77 -49.97
CA GLU A 143 29.82 -10.24 -48.61
C GLU A 143 28.76 -11.03 -47.83
N LEU A 144 27.61 -11.34 -48.44
CA LEU A 144 26.57 -12.17 -47.83
C LEU A 144 27.10 -13.59 -47.54
N ARG A 145 27.79 -14.21 -48.50
CA ARG A 145 28.42 -15.54 -48.33
C ARG A 145 29.45 -15.53 -47.20
N ASN A 146 30.30 -14.52 -47.13
CA ASN A 146 31.33 -14.42 -46.09
C ASN A 146 30.70 -14.23 -44.72
N ARG A 147 29.68 -13.37 -44.59
CA ARG A 147 28.91 -13.22 -43.34
C ARG A 147 28.24 -14.52 -42.90
N LEU A 148 27.60 -15.24 -43.83
CA LEU A 148 26.96 -16.52 -43.57
C LEU A 148 27.98 -17.61 -43.20
N GLY A 149 29.10 -17.68 -43.92
CA GLY A 149 30.19 -18.60 -43.66
C GLY A 149 30.84 -18.37 -42.30
N GLU A 150 31.04 -17.10 -41.91
CA GLU A 150 31.52 -16.72 -40.58
C GLU A 150 30.52 -17.10 -39.49
N GLN A 151 29.23 -16.83 -39.66
CA GLN A 151 28.19 -17.20 -38.70
C GLN A 151 28.06 -18.71 -38.52
N ILE A 152 28.12 -19.49 -39.61
CA ILE A 152 28.09 -20.96 -39.55
C ILE A 152 29.36 -21.49 -38.85
N SER A 153 30.51 -20.90 -39.16
CA SER A 153 31.80 -21.28 -38.56
C SER A 153 31.84 -20.97 -37.06
N GLN A 154 31.31 -19.81 -36.65
CA GLN A 154 31.17 -19.44 -35.24
C GLN A 154 30.21 -20.38 -34.50
N ARG A 155 29.10 -20.79 -35.12
CA ARG A 155 28.16 -21.77 -34.54
C ARG A 155 28.74 -23.20 -34.45
N ARG A 156 29.62 -23.61 -35.37
CA ARG A 156 30.33 -24.90 -35.32
C ARG A 156 31.31 -25.03 -34.15
N MET A 157 31.84 -23.91 -33.63
CA MET A 157 32.85 -23.94 -32.56
C MET A 157 32.27 -24.10 -31.14
N GLN A 158 30.95 -24.04 -30.96
CA GLN A 158 30.30 -24.30 -29.67
C GLN A 158 29.84 -25.77 -29.61
N ARG A 159 30.26 -26.48 -28.56
CA ARG A 159 30.27 -27.96 -28.46
C ARG A 159 28.93 -28.65 -28.74
N PRO A 160 28.94 -29.87 -29.31
CA PRO A 160 27.76 -30.68 -29.57
C PRO A 160 27.32 -31.43 -28.30
N GLN A 161 26.14 -31.12 -27.77
CA GLN A 161 25.37 -32.05 -26.93
C GLN A 161 23.87 -31.88 -27.18
N ASP A 162 23.21 -33.04 -27.24
CA ASP A 162 21.87 -33.33 -27.75
C ASP A 162 20.77 -32.33 -27.39
N LEU A 163 20.18 -31.70 -28.42
CA LEU A 163 18.87 -31.06 -28.33
C LEU A 163 18.22 -31.06 -29.74
N THR A 164 16.97 -31.53 -29.86
CA THR A 164 16.17 -31.63 -31.10
C THR A 164 15.28 -30.38 -31.31
N GLY A 165 15.06 -29.90 -32.55
CA GLY A 165 14.31 -28.64 -32.82
C GLY A 165 13.61 -28.54 -34.19
N GLN A 166 12.62 -27.64 -34.29
CA GLN A 166 11.72 -27.41 -35.46
C GLN A 166 11.61 -25.92 -35.90
N GLY A 167 12.47 -25.02 -35.41
CA GLY A 167 12.35 -23.57 -35.67
C GLY A 167 12.77 -23.10 -37.07
N HIS A 168 13.41 -23.98 -37.84
CA HIS A 168 14.09 -23.62 -39.09
C HIS A 168 13.27 -23.96 -40.34
N GLN A 169 12.06 -24.49 -40.18
CA GLN A 169 11.24 -24.99 -41.30
C GLN A 169 10.96 -23.92 -42.37
N GLY A 170 10.57 -22.70 -41.98
CA GLY A 170 10.27 -21.64 -42.96
C GLY A 170 11.50 -21.18 -43.75
N LEU A 171 12.66 -21.08 -43.10
CA LEU A 171 13.92 -20.76 -43.76
C LEU A 171 14.37 -21.91 -44.68
N MET A 172 14.19 -23.15 -44.23
CA MET A 172 14.53 -24.35 -45.02
C MET A 172 13.62 -24.52 -46.24
N GLU A 173 12.33 -24.22 -46.13
CA GLU A 173 11.39 -24.24 -47.25
C GLU A 173 11.70 -23.15 -48.28
N MET A 174 12.12 -21.97 -47.82
CA MET A 174 12.58 -20.89 -48.70
C MET A 174 13.85 -21.31 -49.46
N LEU A 175 14.85 -21.86 -48.76
CA LEU A 175 16.06 -22.39 -49.38
C LEU A 175 15.76 -23.54 -50.36
N ASP A 176 14.81 -24.41 -50.05
CA ASP A 176 14.38 -25.47 -50.97
C ASP A 176 13.64 -24.94 -52.18
N ARG A 177 12.85 -23.88 -52.03
CA ARG A 177 12.20 -23.20 -53.15
C ARG A 177 13.26 -22.58 -54.08
N MET A 178 14.25 -21.90 -53.51
CA MET A 178 15.37 -21.32 -54.28
C MET A 178 16.21 -22.40 -54.96
N ASN A 179 16.54 -23.47 -54.25
CA ASN A 179 17.27 -24.61 -54.83
C ASN A 179 16.50 -25.24 -55.99
N ARG A 180 15.17 -25.42 -55.88
CA ARG A 180 14.33 -25.98 -56.95
C ARG A 180 14.22 -25.08 -58.17
N LEU A 181 14.13 -23.76 -57.98
CA LEU A 181 14.13 -22.79 -59.09
C LEU A 181 15.43 -22.86 -59.90
N LEU A 182 16.57 -23.02 -59.22
CA LEU A 182 17.88 -23.16 -59.86
C LEU A 182 18.15 -24.57 -60.41
N GLU A 183 17.38 -25.58 -59.99
CA GLU A 183 17.46 -26.96 -60.47
C GLU A 183 16.62 -27.23 -61.72
N ASP A 184 15.72 -26.33 -62.10
CA ASP A 184 14.87 -26.52 -63.28
C ASP A 184 15.73 -26.60 -64.56
N GLU A 185 15.96 -27.83 -65.02
CA GLU A 185 16.74 -28.11 -66.22
C GLU A 185 16.13 -27.45 -67.46
N ASN A 186 14.81 -27.24 -67.51
CA ASN A 186 14.17 -26.56 -68.64
C ASN A 186 14.50 -25.07 -68.64
N PHE A 187 14.60 -24.44 -67.47
CA PHE A 187 15.08 -23.06 -67.34
C PHE A 187 16.53 -22.95 -67.81
N LEU A 188 17.42 -23.83 -67.35
CA LEU A 188 18.84 -23.80 -67.72
C LEU A 188 19.14 -24.24 -69.17
N LYS A 189 18.36 -25.17 -69.75
CA LYS A 189 18.51 -25.61 -71.15
C LYS A 189 17.89 -24.65 -72.14
N ASN A 190 16.79 -23.98 -71.79
CA ASN A 190 16.16 -22.99 -72.65
C ASN A 190 16.72 -21.59 -72.47
N LEU A 191 17.57 -21.35 -71.45
CA LEU A 191 18.25 -20.07 -71.24
C LEU A 191 18.94 -19.56 -72.51
N PRO A 192 19.77 -20.35 -73.23
CA PRO A 192 20.42 -19.88 -74.46
C PRO A 192 19.41 -19.54 -75.56
N ASN A 193 18.35 -20.35 -75.71
CA ASN A 193 17.30 -20.13 -76.71
C ASN A 193 16.40 -18.92 -76.36
N MET A 194 16.18 -18.65 -75.08
CA MET A 194 15.50 -17.45 -74.60
C MET A 194 16.38 -16.21 -74.76
N LEU A 195 17.68 -16.30 -74.49
CA LEU A 195 18.63 -15.19 -74.62
C LEU A 195 18.92 -14.83 -76.09
N ASP A 196 18.92 -15.82 -76.99
CA ASP A 196 19.00 -15.61 -78.45
C ASP A 196 17.71 -14.97 -79.02
N ALA A 197 16.54 -15.26 -78.42
CA ALA A 197 15.25 -14.63 -78.78
C ALA A 197 15.01 -13.28 -78.08
N ALA A 198 15.69 -13.01 -76.97
CA ALA A 198 15.52 -11.83 -76.13
C ALA A 198 16.61 -10.78 -76.33
N VAL A 199 17.32 -10.75 -77.47
CA VAL A 199 18.30 -9.70 -77.79
C VAL A 199 17.67 -8.30 -77.81
N GLU A 200 16.36 -8.17 -78.05
CA GLU A 200 15.63 -6.89 -78.01
C GLU A 200 15.08 -6.49 -76.62
N ASP A 201 15.02 -7.41 -75.65
CA ASP A 201 14.36 -7.18 -74.34
C ASP A 201 15.14 -7.79 -73.15
N LEU A 202 16.44 -7.99 -73.37
CA LEU A 202 17.37 -8.66 -72.44
C LEU A 202 17.48 -7.89 -71.12
N ASP A 203 17.42 -6.56 -71.19
CA ASP A 203 17.44 -5.68 -70.02
C ASP A 203 16.25 -5.93 -69.10
N ASN A 204 15.04 -6.05 -69.65
CA ASN A 204 13.82 -6.31 -68.85
C ASN A 204 13.81 -7.71 -68.23
N LEU A 205 14.33 -8.73 -68.94
CA LEU A 205 14.39 -10.10 -68.43
C LEU A 205 15.44 -10.25 -67.33
N LEU A 206 16.59 -9.59 -67.50
CA LEU A 206 17.66 -9.57 -66.50
C LEU A 206 17.28 -8.74 -65.27
N GLU A 207 16.65 -7.58 -65.42
CA GLU A 207 16.15 -6.77 -64.29
C GLU A 207 15.09 -7.53 -63.47
N ASN A 208 14.21 -8.29 -64.12
CA ASN A 208 13.18 -9.08 -63.43
C ASN A 208 13.75 -10.29 -62.67
N LEU A 209 14.79 -10.96 -63.20
CA LEU A 209 15.45 -12.07 -62.53
C LEU A 209 16.39 -11.62 -61.41
N ASP A 210 17.08 -10.50 -61.61
CA ASP A 210 17.95 -9.89 -60.60
C ASP A 210 17.11 -9.34 -59.43
N SER A 211 15.97 -8.67 -59.69
CA SER A 211 15.06 -8.22 -58.63
C SER A 211 14.44 -9.39 -57.84
N LEU A 212 14.01 -10.47 -58.49
CA LEU A 212 13.46 -11.65 -57.82
C LEU A 212 14.47 -12.35 -56.90
N THR A 213 15.73 -12.44 -57.32
CA THR A 213 16.81 -13.07 -56.53
C THR A 213 17.33 -12.15 -55.43
N GLN A 214 17.44 -10.84 -55.70
CA GLN A 214 17.80 -9.84 -54.70
C GLN A 214 16.74 -9.68 -53.61
N GLU A 215 15.46 -9.69 -53.96
CA GLU A 215 14.38 -9.58 -52.98
C GLU A 215 14.34 -10.80 -52.05
N GLN A 216 14.49 -12.01 -52.60
CA GLN A 216 14.55 -13.24 -51.81
C GLN A 216 15.81 -13.32 -50.93
N LEU A 217 16.99 -12.98 -51.47
CA LEU A 217 18.22 -12.93 -50.66
C LEU A 217 18.18 -11.83 -49.60
N GLY A 218 17.55 -10.69 -49.90
CA GLY A 218 17.29 -9.61 -48.95
C GLY A 218 16.39 -10.07 -47.80
N GLN A 219 15.27 -10.73 -48.11
CA GLN A 219 14.35 -11.30 -47.12
C GLN A 219 15.03 -12.34 -46.23
N LEU A 220 15.90 -13.20 -46.79
CA LEU A 220 16.69 -14.18 -46.03
C LEU A 220 17.68 -13.49 -45.10
N SER A 221 18.44 -12.51 -45.60
CA SER A 221 19.38 -11.72 -44.80
C SER A 221 18.68 -10.98 -43.67
N GLU A 222 17.51 -10.40 -43.93
CA GLU A 222 16.71 -9.70 -42.93
C GLU A 222 16.22 -10.65 -41.84
N THR A 223 15.69 -11.81 -42.23
CA THR A 223 15.23 -12.84 -41.29
C THR A 223 16.36 -13.29 -40.39
N LEU A 224 17.55 -13.59 -40.94
CA LEU A 224 18.72 -13.98 -40.15
C LEU A 224 19.19 -12.87 -39.19
N SER A 225 19.17 -11.62 -39.65
CA SER A 225 19.50 -10.46 -38.81
C SER A 225 18.48 -10.24 -37.69
N GLN A 226 17.22 -10.57 -37.91
CA GLN A 226 16.18 -10.56 -36.86
C GLN A 226 16.41 -11.69 -35.86
N MET A 227 16.76 -12.90 -36.31
CA MET A 227 17.09 -14.03 -35.44
C MET A 227 18.27 -13.71 -34.51
N GLU A 228 19.36 -13.15 -35.05
CA GLU A 228 20.56 -12.80 -34.28
C GLU A 228 20.27 -11.77 -33.20
N ARG A 229 19.50 -10.72 -33.53
CA ARG A 229 19.06 -9.72 -32.53
C ARG A 229 18.20 -10.34 -31.43
N LEU A 230 17.29 -11.24 -31.78
CA LEU A 230 16.46 -11.93 -30.79
C LEU A 230 17.29 -12.88 -29.92
N GLU A 231 18.27 -13.58 -30.50
CA GLU A 231 19.17 -14.46 -29.76
C GLU A 231 20.03 -13.68 -28.75
N GLU A 232 20.57 -12.53 -29.14
CA GLU A 232 21.30 -11.64 -28.22
C GLU A 232 20.41 -11.18 -27.06
N LEU A 233 19.16 -10.81 -27.35
CA LEU A 233 18.19 -10.41 -26.32
C LEU A 233 17.76 -11.58 -25.42
N LEU A 234 17.60 -12.79 -25.96
CA LEU A 234 17.30 -13.99 -25.15
C LEU A 234 18.45 -14.32 -24.19
N ASN A 235 19.69 -14.18 -24.63
CA ASN A 235 20.88 -14.42 -23.81
C ASN A 235 20.99 -13.46 -22.60
N GLN A 236 20.27 -12.34 -22.60
CA GLN A 236 20.21 -11.42 -21.45
C GLN A 236 19.33 -11.96 -20.30
N TYR A 237 18.50 -12.97 -20.57
CA TYR A 237 17.59 -13.55 -19.60
C TYR A 237 18.02 -14.99 -19.24
N PRO A 238 17.99 -15.37 -17.95
CA PRO A 238 18.43 -16.69 -17.50
C PRO A 238 17.32 -17.74 -17.67
N PHE A 239 16.99 -18.08 -18.91
CA PHE A 239 16.05 -19.16 -19.23
C PHE A 239 16.61 -20.52 -18.77
N GLN A 240 15.74 -21.38 -18.23
CA GLN A 240 16.11 -22.69 -17.67
C GLN A 240 15.18 -23.82 -18.12
N GLY A 241 14.17 -23.51 -18.94
CA GLY A 241 13.18 -24.47 -19.36
C GLY A 241 13.61 -25.39 -20.49
N SER A 242 12.68 -26.28 -20.86
CA SER A 242 12.86 -27.25 -21.94
C SER A 242 11.97 -26.96 -23.15
N GLN A 243 10.93 -26.13 -23.01
CA GLN A 243 10.02 -25.82 -24.12
C GLN A 243 10.71 -24.87 -25.11
N ARG A 244 10.72 -25.24 -26.40
CA ARG A 244 11.22 -24.34 -27.44
C ARG A 244 10.19 -23.26 -27.80
N MET A 245 10.70 -22.12 -28.23
CA MET A 245 9.92 -20.98 -28.75
C MET A 245 10.19 -20.81 -30.25
N GLY A 246 9.14 -20.55 -31.04
CA GLY A 246 9.30 -20.06 -32.41
C GLY A 246 9.75 -18.59 -32.45
N LEU A 247 10.15 -18.07 -33.63
CA LEU A 247 10.62 -16.69 -33.77
C LEU A 247 9.60 -15.64 -33.30
N ASN A 248 8.34 -15.81 -33.69
CA ASN A 248 7.26 -14.91 -33.28
C ASN A 248 6.97 -15.00 -31.78
N GLU A 249 6.99 -16.21 -31.21
CA GLU A 249 6.79 -16.44 -29.79
C GLU A 249 7.93 -15.85 -28.96
N ALA A 250 9.17 -15.99 -29.41
CA ALA A 250 10.35 -15.41 -28.75
C ALA A 250 10.23 -13.88 -28.67
N GLY A 251 9.82 -13.22 -29.76
CA GLY A 251 9.56 -11.78 -29.77
C GLY A 251 8.46 -11.36 -28.79
N GLN A 252 7.35 -12.11 -28.73
CA GLN A 252 6.26 -11.86 -27.79
C GLN A 252 6.70 -12.04 -26.33
N ILE A 253 7.42 -13.12 -26.03
CA ILE A 253 7.89 -13.45 -24.68
C ILE A 253 8.92 -12.44 -24.20
N LEU A 254 9.88 -12.06 -25.04
CA LEU A 254 10.83 -10.98 -24.73
C LEU A 254 10.12 -9.65 -24.48
N GLY A 255 9.10 -9.34 -25.28
CA GLY A 255 8.25 -8.17 -25.08
C GLY A 255 7.49 -8.21 -23.76
N GLN A 256 6.96 -9.38 -23.37
CA GLN A 256 6.32 -9.58 -22.07
C GLN A 256 7.31 -9.46 -20.90
N LEU A 257 8.49 -10.10 -20.99
CA LEU A 257 9.53 -10.05 -19.96
C LEU A 257 10.04 -8.62 -19.73
N LYS A 258 10.27 -7.86 -20.81
CA LYS A 258 10.70 -6.45 -20.71
C LYS A 258 9.66 -5.59 -20.00
N ARG A 259 8.38 -5.80 -20.30
CA ARG A 259 7.26 -5.09 -19.65
C ARG A 259 7.12 -5.47 -18.17
N LEU A 260 7.27 -6.76 -17.83
CA LEU A 260 7.32 -7.23 -16.45
C LEU A 260 8.50 -6.58 -15.69
N ASP A 261 9.69 -6.51 -16.30
CA ASP A 261 10.85 -5.85 -15.69
C ASP A 261 10.65 -4.35 -15.48
N GLN A 262 10.00 -3.67 -16.43
CA GLN A 262 9.63 -2.26 -16.28
C GLN A 262 8.65 -2.08 -15.12
N PHE A 263 7.63 -2.93 -15.02
CA PHE A 263 6.67 -2.92 -13.92
C PHE A 263 7.37 -3.17 -12.57
N LEU A 264 8.19 -4.21 -12.46
CA LEU A 264 8.96 -4.53 -11.25
C LEU A 264 9.87 -3.36 -10.83
N ARG A 265 10.54 -2.71 -11.79
CA ARG A 265 11.38 -1.51 -11.53
C ARG A 265 10.56 -0.30 -11.09
N SER A 266 9.37 -0.09 -11.67
CA SER A 266 8.48 1.00 -11.24
C SER A 266 8.00 0.79 -9.80
N GLY A 267 7.69 -0.46 -9.43
CA GLY A 267 7.36 -0.82 -8.06
C GLY A 267 8.48 -0.52 -7.07
N GLN A 268 9.73 -0.73 -7.45
CA GLN A 268 10.90 -0.47 -6.58
C GLN A 268 11.21 1.03 -6.39
N ARG A 269 10.95 1.89 -7.38
CA ARG A 269 11.28 3.34 -7.33
C ARG A 269 10.26 4.19 -6.59
N GLY A 270 9.02 3.72 -6.46
CA GLY A 270 7.94 4.48 -5.83
C GLY A 270 6.84 3.58 -5.29
N ILE A 271 7.13 2.80 -4.24
CA ILE A 271 6.14 1.91 -3.62
C ILE A 271 4.94 2.74 -3.12
N GLY A 272 3.82 2.67 -3.84
CA GLY A 272 2.53 3.26 -3.44
C GLY A 272 2.08 4.52 -4.20
N ASP A 273 2.74 4.91 -5.30
CA ASP A 273 2.16 5.88 -6.24
C ASP A 273 1.62 5.16 -7.49
N LEU A 274 0.30 5.19 -7.68
CA LEU A 274 -0.41 4.53 -8.78
C LEU A 274 -0.73 5.50 -9.94
N SER A 275 -0.30 6.76 -9.83
CA SER A 275 -0.65 7.80 -10.81
C SER A 275 -0.05 7.52 -12.19
N ASP A 276 1.21 7.11 -12.22
CA ASP A 276 2.00 6.85 -13.43
C ASP A 276 1.81 5.44 -14.03
N LEU A 277 0.99 4.58 -13.40
CA LEU A 277 0.76 3.22 -13.88
C LEU A 277 -0.28 3.17 -15.01
N ASN A 278 0.08 2.50 -16.10
CA ASN A 278 -0.82 2.16 -17.18
C ASN A 278 -1.62 0.89 -16.82
N LEU A 279 -2.90 1.06 -16.48
CA LEU A 279 -3.76 -0.06 -16.07
C LEU A 279 -4.02 -1.06 -17.21
N ASP A 280 -4.10 -0.59 -18.46
CA ASP A 280 -4.33 -1.47 -19.61
C ASP A 280 -3.14 -2.40 -19.86
N GLU A 281 -1.93 -1.91 -19.64
CA GLU A 281 -0.72 -2.74 -19.71
C GLU A 281 -0.71 -3.81 -18.62
N ILE A 282 -1.12 -3.46 -17.40
CA ILE A 282 -1.21 -4.42 -16.30
C ILE A 282 -2.30 -5.47 -16.57
N ARG A 283 -3.41 -5.10 -17.22
CA ARG A 283 -4.43 -6.07 -17.65
C ARG A 283 -3.84 -7.13 -18.58
N GLU A 284 -3.02 -6.74 -19.55
CA GLU A 284 -2.35 -7.69 -20.45
C GLU A 284 -1.31 -8.55 -19.70
N LEU A 285 -0.59 -7.96 -18.75
CA LEU A 285 0.50 -8.65 -18.04
C LEU A 285 0.04 -9.55 -16.91
N LEU A 286 -0.93 -9.14 -16.10
CA LEU A 286 -1.36 -9.86 -14.89
C LEU A 286 -2.81 -10.34 -14.96
N GLY A 287 -3.56 -9.91 -15.97
CA GLY A 287 -4.95 -10.33 -16.21
C GLY A 287 -6.00 -9.37 -15.66
N GLU A 288 -7.26 -9.73 -15.88
CA GLU A 288 -8.43 -8.88 -15.57
C GLU A 288 -8.61 -8.64 -14.06
N GLU A 289 -8.29 -9.64 -13.23
CA GLU A 289 -8.40 -9.51 -11.77
C GLU A 289 -7.47 -8.39 -11.26
N ALA A 290 -6.23 -8.35 -11.72
CA ALA A 290 -5.25 -7.33 -11.33
C ALA A 290 -5.68 -5.93 -11.78
N TYR A 291 -6.26 -5.83 -12.97
CA TYR A 291 -6.81 -4.58 -13.51
C TYR A 291 -7.90 -4.00 -12.59
N GLU A 292 -8.94 -4.80 -12.28
CA GLU A 292 -10.06 -4.32 -11.45
C GLU A 292 -9.61 -3.96 -10.03
N GLN A 293 -8.66 -4.71 -9.44
CA GLN A 293 -8.13 -4.40 -8.11
C GLN A 293 -7.30 -3.11 -8.06
N LEU A 294 -6.42 -2.87 -9.04
CA LEU A 294 -5.64 -1.64 -9.11
C LEU A 294 -6.51 -0.42 -9.44
N LYS A 295 -7.50 -0.60 -10.31
CA LYS A 295 -8.51 0.41 -10.62
C LYS A 295 -9.30 0.81 -9.37
N TYR A 296 -9.71 -0.17 -8.57
CA TYR A 296 -10.33 0.09 -7.26
C TYR A 296 -9.39 0.90 -6.35
N LEU A 297 -8.12 0.48 -6.18
CA LEU A 297 -7.15 1.20 -5.34
C LEU A 297 -6.93 2.65 -5.79
N LYS A 298 -6.84 2.89 -7.10
CA LYS A 298 -6.70 4.24 -7.68
C LYS A 298 -7.95 5.11 -7.41
N GLY A 299 -9.11 4.49 -7.26
CA GLY A 299 -10.38 5.16 -6.95
C GLY A 299 -10.60 5.48 -5.47
N VAL A 300 -9.90 4.82 -4.54
CA VAL A 300 -10.16 4.92 -3.08
C VAL A 300 -10.16 6.35 -2.56
N GLU A 301 -9.17 7.17 -2.93
CA GLU A 301 -9.09 8.56 -2.49
C GLU A 301 -10.34 9.34 -2.88
N LYS A 302 -10.77 9.21 -4.13
CA LYS A 302 -11.95 9.87 -4.66
C LYS A 302 -13.22 9.36 -4.00
N THR A 303 -13.35 8.04 -3.80
CA THR A 303 -14.51 7.45 -3.12
C THR A 303 -14.63 7.95 -1.67
N LEU A 304 -13.51 8.08 -0.94
CA LEU A 304 -13.52 8.60 0.42
C LEU A 304 -13.86 10.11 0.48
N GLU A 305 -13.50 10.88 -0.54
CA GLU A 305 -13.93 12.28 -0.69
C GLU A 305 -15.43 12.38 -1.02
N GLU A 306 -15.93 11.58 -1.97
CA GLU A 306 -17.34 11.54 -2.38
C GLU A 306 -18.26 11.14 -1.21
N GLU A 307 -17.84 10.17 -0.40
CA GLU A 307 -18.52 9.76 0.84
C GLU A 307 -18.39 10.79 1.98
N GLY A 308 -17.62 11.87 1.77
CA GLY A 308 -17.43 12.93 2.73
C GLY A 308 -16.61 12.52 3.95
N TYR A 309 -15.77 11.49 3.85
CA TYR A 309 -14.82 11.12 4.90
C TYR A 309 -13.52 11.92 4.83
N LEU A 310 -13.14 12.36 3.64
CA LEU A 310 -11.99 13.21 3.39
C LEU A 310 -12.42 14.55 2.78
N ILE A 311 -11.61 15.57 3.04
CA ILE A 311 -11.77 16.92 2.46
C ILE A 311 -10.44 17.40 1.89
N ARG A 312 -10.50 18.04 0.73
CA ARG A 312 -9.34 18.65 0.08
C ARG A 312 -9.19 20.10 0.56
N THR A 313 -8.04 20.41 1.14
CA THR A 313 -7.71 21.75 1.64
C THR A 313 -6.49 22.31 0.89
N PRO A 314 -6.20 23.63 0.98
CA PRO A 314 -4.98 24.20 0.39
C PRO A 314 -3.68 23.55 0.89
N GLN A 315 -3.70 22.97 2.10
CA GLN A 315 -2.57 22.26 2.71
C GLN A 315 -2.52 20.77 2.33
N GLY A 316 -3.48 20.28 1.53
CA GLY A 316 -3.60 18.89 1.12
C GLY A 316 -4.86 18.20 1.64
N LEU A 317 -4.85 16.87 1.58
CA LEU A 317 -5.98 16.02 1.96
C LEU A 317 -6.05 15.86 3.49
N ARG A 318 -7.23 16.09 4.08
CA ARG A 318 -7.48 15.97 5.53
C ARG A 318 -8.74 15.16 5.81
N LEU A 319 -8.86 14.66 7.03
CA LEU A 319 -10.09 14.01 7.50
C LEU A 319 -11.21 15.04 7.67
N SER A 320 -12.42 14.69 7.24
CA SER A 320 -13.61 15.49 7.51
C SER A 320 -14.10 15.26 8.95
N PRO A 321 -15.01 16.10 9.47
CA PRO A 321 -15.70 15.82 10.73
C PRO A 321 -16.46 14.48 10.73
N LYS A 322 -16.99 14.02 9.59
CA LYS A 322 -17.61 12.68 9.46
C LYS A 322 -16.54 11.58 9.61
N GLY A 323 -15.39 11.73 8.96
CA GLY A 323 -14.27 10.79 9.06
C GLY A 323 -13.72 10.69 10.47
N MET A 324 -13.46 11.84 11.11
CA MET A 324 -12.97 11.90 12.50
C MET A 324 -13.94 11.22 13.48
N ARG A 325 -15.25 11.43 13.33
CA ARG A 325 -16.27 10.77 14.17
C ARG A 325 -16.21 9.25 14.04
N LYS A 326 -16.11 8.73 12.82
CA LYS A 326 -16.04 7.27 12.58
C LYS A 326 -14.78 6.64 13.18
N ILE A 327 -13.63 7.29 13.02
CA ILE A 327 -12.35 6.85 13.61
C ILE A 327 -12.45 6.85 15.14
N GLY A 328 -12.99 7.92 15.73
CA GLY A 328 -13.14 7.99 17.17
C GLY A 328 -14.14 6.98 17.74
N ASP A 329 -15.22 6.67 17.01
CA ASP A 329 -16.16 5.61 17.38
C ASP A 329 -15.51 4.21 17.28
N LYS A 330 -14.55 4.01 16.37
CA LYS A 330 -13.71 2.78 16.32
C LYS A 330 -12.79 2.74 17.55
N ALA A 331 -12.03 3.80 17.81
CA ALA A 331 -11.11 3.90 18.95
C ALA A 331 -11.83 3.65 20.28
N LEU A 332 -13.01 4.25 20.47
CA LEU A 332 -13.83 4.05 21.66
C LEU A 332 -14.29 2.58 21.80
N ARG A 333 -14.76 1.96 20.70
CA ARG A 333 -15.16 0.55 20.70
C ARG A 333 -14.00 -0.38 21.02
N GLU A 334 -12.82 -0.16 20.44
CA GLU A 334 -11.64 -0.98 20.71
C GLU A 334 -11.23 -0.94 22.18
N ILE A 335 -11.21 0.26 22.77
CA ILE A 335 -10.95 0.43 24.21
C ILE A 335 -11.97 -0.35 25.06
N PHE A 336 -13.27 -0.27 24.73
CA PHE A 336 -14.30 -1.04 25.46
C PHE A 336 -14.22 -2.56 25.23
N GLN A 337 -13.79 -3.01 24.05
CA GLN A 337 -13.59 -4.44 23.79
C GLN A 337 -12.40 -4.99 24.58
N MET A 338 -11.29 -4.25 24.66
CA MET A 338 -10.14 -4.62 25.48
C MET A 338 -10.51 -4.69 26.97
N LEU A 339 -11.32 -3.74 27.46
CA LEU A 339 -11.88 -3.78 28.80
C LEU A 339 -12.68 -5.05 29.10
N ASN A 340 -13.47 -5.55 28.15
CA ASN A 340 -14.25 -6.77 28.33
C ASN A 340 -13.39 -8.04 28.29
N ARG A 341 -12.30 -8.06 27.51
CA ARG A 341 -11.37 -9.21 27.45
C ARG A 341 -10.54 -9.37 28.72
N ASN A 342 -10.15 -8.26 29.37
CA ASN A 342 -9.36 -8.28 30.61
C ASN A 342 -10.20 -8.53 31.88
N ARG A 343 -11.50 -8.84 31.76
CA ARG A 343 -12.43 -9.12 32.88
C ARG A 343 -12.53 -10.60 33.27
N TRP A 344 -11.66 -11.47 32.77
CA TRP A 344 -11.53 -12.84 33.28
C TRP A 344 -10.57 -12.86 34.47
N GLY A 345 -11.12 -12.59 35.65
CA GLY A 345 -10.40 -12.60 36.92
C GLY A 345 -10.93 -11.54 37.89
N ASP A 346 -11.95 -11.92 38.66
CA ASP A 346 -12.47 -11.25 39.86
C ASP A 346 -13.06 -9.84 39.71
N HIS A 347 -14.40 -9.82 39.52
CA HIS A 347 -15.41 -8.92 40.10
C HIS A 347 -16.62 -8.88 39.16
N THR A 348 -17.66 -9.62 39.52
CA THR A 348 -18.98 -9.56 38.88
C THR A 348 -19.56 -8.16 39.00
N THR A 349 -19.68 -7.44 37.88
CA THR A 349 -20.61 -6.31 37.76
C THR A 349 -21.47 -6.54 36.51
N PRO A 350 -22.81 -6.41 36.61
CA PRO A 350 -23.70 -6.80 35.52
C PRO A 350 -23.62 -5.74 34.41
N LEU A 351 -23.00 -6.07 33.28
CA LEU A 351 -23.30 -5.35 32.03
C LEU A 351 -24.59 -5.93 31.46
N ARG A 352 -25.66 -5.14 31.49
CA ARG A 352 -26.82 -5.32 30.62
C ARG A 352 -26.82 -4.20 29.57
N GLY A 353 -26.96 -4.62 28.30
CA GLY A 353 -27.57 -3.85 27.20
C GLY A 353 -26.77 -2.69 26.60
N VAL A 354 -26.14 -2.94 25.45
CA VAL A 354 -25.56 -1.92 24.54
C VAL A 354 -26.63 -1.44 23.54
N GLN A 355 -27.78 -1.00 24.03
CA GLN A 355 -28.79 -0.37 23.17
C GLN A 355 -29.23 0.94 23.79
N GLY A 356 -28.95 2.02 23.06
CA GLY A 356 -29.05 3.40 23.51
C GLY A 356 -30.46 3.95 23.55
N ASP A 357 -31.38 3.23 24.19
CA ASP A 357 -32.50 3.90 24.83
C ASP A 357 -32.09 4.20 26.26
N ARG A 358 -32.41 5.42 26.72
CA ARG A 358 -32.47 5.71 28.14
C ARG A 358 -33.39 4.64 28.74
N LEU A 359 -32.82 3.58 29.31
CA LEU A 359 -33.58 2.79 30.25
C LEU A 359 -33.89 3.77 31.36
N GLU A 360 -35.15 4.21 31.40
CA GLU A 360 -35.73 4.88 32.54
C GLU A 360 -35.69 3.88 33.70
N GLU A 361 -34.50 3.70 34.27
CA GLU A 361 -34.31 2.92 35.46
C GLU A 361 -35.08 3.62 36.57
N THR A 362 -36.07 2.92 37.09
CA THR A 362 -36.78 3.32 38.28
C THR A 362 -36.13 2.72 39.50
N LYS A 363 -36.17 3.46 40.60
CA LYS A 363 -35.87 2.93 41.93
C LYS A 363 -37.06 3.18 42.84
N ARG A 364 -37.12 2.45 43.96
CA ARG A 364 -38.06 2.79 45.03
C ARG A 364 -37.70 4.15 45.60
N TYR A 365 -38.74 4.92 45.92
CA TYR A 365 -38.61 6.23 46.53
C TYR A 365 -37.91 6.15 47.89
N GLU A 366 -36.90 6.98 48.08
CA GLU A 366 -36.25 7.23 49.36
C GLU A 366 -36.46 8.69 49.76
N TYR A 367 -36.53 8.95 51.06
CA TYR A 367 -36.72 10.29 51.58
C TYR A 367 -35.61 11.24 51.08
N GLY A 368 -35.99 12.29 50.36
CA GLY A 368 -35.07 13.24 49.72
C GLY A 368 -34.99 13.13 48.19
N ASP A 369 -35.53 12.08 47.58
CA ASP A 369 -35.63 12.00 46.12
C ASP A 369 -36.63 13.01 45.54
N PRO A 370 -36.39 13.56 44.35
CA PRO A 370 -37.39 14.33 43.62
C PRO A 370 -38.58 13.43 43.25
N LEU A 371 -39.81 13.94 43.45
CA LEU A 371 -41.08 13.25 43.20
C LEU A 371 -41.41 13.15 41.69
N ASN A 372 -40.49 12.60 40.90
CA ASN A 372 -40.74 12.25 39.51
C ASN A 372 -41.18 10.77 39.41
N VAL A 373 -42.44 10.53 39.75
CA VAL A 373 -43.01 9.19 39.98
C VAL A 373 -43.40 8.52 38.66
N LYS A 374 -42.95 7.28 38.46
CA LYS A 374 -43.47 6.39 37.42
C LYS A 374 -44.79 5.78 37.91
N ILE A 375 -45.88 6.38 37.46
CA ILE A 375 -47.24 6.07 37.94
C ILE A 375 -47.58 4.59 37.71
N SER A 376 -47.24 4.02 36.55
CA SER A 376 -47.57 2.63 36.20
C SER A 376 -46.96 1.61 37.16
N GLU A 377 -45.67 1.71 37.45
CA GLU A 377 -44.99 0.82 38.41
C GLU A 377 -45.44 1.08 39.85
N THR A 378 -45.69 2.34 40.21
CA THR A 378 -46.20 2.68 41.54
C THR A 378 -47.56 2.02 41.81
N LEU A 379 -48.46 2.07 40.82
CA LEU A 379 -49.76 1.40 40.91
C LEU A 379 -49.60 -0.12 40.94
N MET A 380 -48.69 -0.68 40.14
CA MET A 380 -48.41 -2.12 40.13
C MET A 380 -47.89 -2.60 41.49
N ASN A 381 -46.92 -1.89 42.08
CA ASN A 381 -46.36 -2.18 43.40
C ASN A 381 -47.45 -2.15 44.49
N SER A 382 -48.35 -1.17 44.42
CA SER A 382 -49.48 -1.03 45.36
C SER A 382 -50.49 -2.18 45.23
N LEU A 383 -50.78 -2.63 44.00
CA LEU A 383 -51.69 -3.75 43.72
C LEU A 383 -51.09 -5.12 44.07
N GLU A 384 -49.79 -5.33 43.87
CA GLU A 384 -49.06 -6.55 44.21
C GLU A 384 -49.06 -6.84 45.72
N LYS A 385 -49.04 -5.79 46.56
CA LYS A 385 -49.14 -5.91 48.03
C LYS A 385 -50.54 -6.28 48.53
N GLY A 386 -51.51 -6.50 47.64
CA GLY A 386 -52.84 -6.99 48.01
C GLY A 386 -53.86 -5.90 48.36
N ASN A 387 -53.53 -4.62 48.20
CA ASN A 387 -54.49 -3.51 48.35
C ASN A 387 -55.42 -3.42 47.13
N ARG A 388 -56.31 -4.39 46.97
CA ARG A 388 -57.28 -4.45 45.85
C ARG A 388 -58.60 -3.72 46.12
N GLY A 389 -58.72 -3.03 47.26
CA GLY A 389 -59.90 -2.25 47.63
C GLY A 389 -59.97 -0.92 46.89
N ILE A 390 -61.19 -0.46 46.58
CA ILE A 390 -61.43 0.90 46.06
C ILE A 390 -61.95 1.75 47.23
N PRO A 391 -61.33 2.91 47.53
CA PRO A 391 -60.21 3.53 46.83
C PRO A 391 -58.86 2.85 47.11
N LEU A 392 -58.00 2.80 46.09
CA LEU A 392 -56.65 2.25 46.16
C LEU A 392 -55.80 3.06 47.17
N ARG A 393 -55.24 2.39 48.17
CA ARG A 393 -54.34 3.01 49.16
C ARG A 393 -52.89 2.86 48.70
N ILE A 394 -52.27 3.98 48.36
CA ILE A 394 -50.88 4.08 47.91
C ILE A 394 -50.03 4.69 49.04
N GLY A 395 -48.97 3.99 49.45
CA GLY A 395 -48.00 4.45 50.44
C GLY A 395 -46.67 4.92 49.82
N PRO A 396 -45.82 5.65 50.57
CA PRO A 396 -44.49 6.07 50.11
C PRO A 396 -43.61 4.93 49.58
N GLU A 397 -43.72 3.76 50.18
CA GLU A 397 -43.03 2.52 49.82
C GLU A 397 -43.48 1.87 48.51
N ASP A 398 -44.58 2.37 47.92
CA ASP A 398 -45.09 1.93 46.62
C ASP A 398 -44.52 2.78 45.49
N PHE A 399 -44.06 4.01 45.78
CA PHE A 399 -43.53 4.92 44.77
C PHE A 399 -42.28 4.36 44.11
N SER A 400 -42.36 4.17 42.79
CA SER A 400 -41.21 4.07 41.91
C SER A 400 -40.92 5.46 41.33
N VAL A 401 -39.73 6.00 41.55
CA VAL A 401 -39.29 7.27 40.97
C VAL A 401 -38.28 7.02 39.87
N HIS A 402 -38.32 7.85 38.81
CA HIS A 402 -37.29 7.84 37.78
C HIS A 402 -35.95 8.24 38.40
N ARG A 403 -34.93 7.40 38.20
CA ARG A 403 -33.57 7.70 38.65
C ARG A 403 -33.03 8.88 37.84
N GLN A 404 -33.06 10.07 38.42
CA GLN A 404 -32.39 11.23 37.86
C GLN A 404 -30.89 11.14 38.17
N GLU A 405 -30.08 10.80 37.16
CA GLU A 405 -28.64 10.96 37.24
C GLU A 405 -28.32 12.47 37.18
N PHE A 406 -28.05 13.08 38.33
CA PHE A 406 -27.39 14.39 38.36
C PHE A 406 -25.93 14.18 37.93
N SER A 407 -25.66 14.26 36.62
CA SER A 407 -24.30 14.39 36.13
C SER A 407 -23.82 15.80 36.49
N THR A 408 -22.98 15.92 37.52
CA THR A 408 -22.26 17.18 37.77
C THR A 408 -21.31 17.46 36.61
N ASP A 409 -21.42 18.65 36.02
CA ASP A 409 -20.56 19.08 34.92
C ASP A 409 -19.08 18.95 35.29
N SER A 410 -18.30 18.43 34.34
CA SER A 410 -16.86 18.24 34.47
C SER A 410 -16.13 19.03 33.40
N GLU A 411 -15.12 19.78 33.81
CA GLU A 411 -14.17 20.42 32.90
C GLU A 411 -12.83 19.69 33.01
N THR A 412 -12.37 19.15 31.88
CA THR A 412 -11.22 18.25 31.79
C THR A 412 -10.19 18.82 30.83
N VAL A 413 -8.93 18.92 31.27
CA VAL A 413 -7.81 19.15 30.35
C VAL A 413 -7.07 17.83 30.14
N LEU A 414 -6.95 17.39 28.90
CA LEU A 414 -6.11 16.26 28.52
C LEU A 414 -4.77 16.78 27.99
N LEU A 415 -3.73 16.65 28.80
CA LEU A 415 -2.35 16.98 28.45
C LEU A 415 -1.68 15.78 27.78
N ILE A 416 -1.25 15.96 26.53
CA ILE A 416 -0.52 14.96 25.75
C ILE A 416 0.93 15.43 25.60
N ASP A 417 1.86 14.65 26.14
CA ASP A 417 3.29 14.84 25.92
C ASP A 417 3.65 14.48 24.47
N VAL A 418 4.21 15.43 23.73
CA VAL A 418 4.65 15.25 22.33
C VAL A 418 6.19 15.29 22.20
N SER A 419 6.88 14.96 23.29
CA SER A 419 8.33 14.76 23.31
C SER A 419 8.79 13.68 22.34
N TYR A 420 10.07 13.72 22.01
CA TYR A 420 10.67 12.77 21.08
C TYR A 420 10.65 11.33 21.61
N SER A 421 10.74 11.14 22.92
CA SER A 421 10.67 9.82 23.55
C SER A 421 9.27 9.21 23.43
N MET A 422 8.22 10.02 23.57
CA MET A 422 6.84 9.60 23.32
C MET A 422 6.62 9.16 21.88
N LEU A 423 7.26 9.85 20.92
CA LEU A 423 7.20 9.49 19.50
C LEU A 423 7.94 8.18 19.21
N MET A 424 9.10 7.94 19.84
CA MET A 424 9.94 6.77 19.61
C MET A 424 9.40 5.48 20.22
N ASN A 425 8.60 5.57 21.28
CA ASN A 425 8.11 4.42 22.04
C ASN A 425 6.66 4.04 21.69
N ASP A 426 6.11 4.52 20.56
CA ASP A 426 4.70 4.40 20.15
C ASP A 426 3.66 4.91 21.17
N ALA A 427 4.12 5.52 22.27
CA ALA A 427 3.31 6.04 23.36
C ALA A 427 2.44 7.23 22.93
N LEU A 428 2.94 8.06 22.00
CA LEU A 428 2.18 9.17 21.43
C LEU A 428 0.95 8.69 20.65
N HIS A 429 1.08 7.58 19.90
CA HIS A 429 -0.04 7.01 19.16
C HIS A 429 -1.17 6.60 20.10
N ALA A 430 -0.84 5.88 21.18
CA ALA A 430 -1.81 5.53 22.22
C ALA A 430 -2.47 6.78 22.85
N GLY A 431 -1.69 7.82 23.12
CA GLY A 431 -2.20 9.11 23.60
C GLY A 431 -3.23 9.76 22.67
N LYS A 432 -2.94 9.80 21.35
CA LYS A 432 -3.88 10.32 20.33
C LYS A 432 -5.18 9.51 20.29
N LYS A 433 -5.06 8.18 20.33
CA LYS A 433 -6.21 7.26 20.32
C LYS A 433 -7.12 7.48 21.51
N VAL A 434 -6.56 7.63 22.71
CA VAL A 434 -7.34 7.93 23.91
C VAL A 434 -7.96 9.32 23.85
N ALA A 435 -7.22 10.33 23.39
CA ALA A 435 -7.74 11.68 23.23
C ALA A 435 -8.98 11.70 22.32
N LEU A 436 -8.91 10.98 21.20
CA LEU A 436 -10.02 10.88 20.26
C LEU A 436 -11.20 10.09 20.85
N ALA A 437 -10.94 8.98 21.53
CA ALA A 437 -11.98 8.19 22.18
C ALA A 437 -12.69 8.97 23.31
N LEU A 438 -11.94 9.70 24.13
CA LEU A 438 -12.49 10.53 25.21
C LEU A 438 -13.31 11.70 24.63
N HIS A 439 -12.79 12.36 23.58
CA HIS A 439 -13.53 13.40 22.86
C HIS A 439 -14.89 12.88 22.37
N ARG A 440 -14.91 11.70 21.72
CA ARG A 440 -16.15 11.08 21.26
C ARG A 440 -17.07 10.64 22.38
N LEU A 441 -16.54 10.08 23.47
CA LEU A 441 -17.33 9.69 24.63
C LEU A 441 -18.04 10.90 25.22
N ILE A 442 -17.34 12.02 25.38
CA ILE A 442 -17.89 13.26 25.92
C ILE A 442 -18.94 13.83 24.97
N GLU A 443 -18.61 13.97 23.68
CA GLU A 443 -19.52 14.50 22.67
C GLU A 443 -20.83 13.69 22.56
N THR A 444 -20.78 12.37 22.74
CA THR A 444 -21.94 11.49 22.54
C THR A 444 -22.70 11.11 23.81
N LYS A 445 -22.01 11.00 24.97
CA LYS A 445 -22.62 10.52 26.23
C LYS A 445 -22.68 11.59 27.31
N PHE A 446 -21.77 12.57 27.31
CA PHE A 446 -21.67 13.59 28.36
C PHE A 446 -21.55 15.00 27.75
N PRO A 447 -22.52 15.45 26.92
CA PRO A 447 -22.39 16.69 26.13
C PRO A 447 -22.32 17.98 26.97
N GLN A 448 -22.64 17.92 28.26
CA GLN A 448 -22.49 19.04 29.20
C GLN A 448 -21.05 19.18 29.73
N ASP A 449 -20.21 18.16 29.53
CA ASP A 449 -18.82 18.20 29.96
C ASP A 449 -17.94 18.89 28.91
N VAL A 450 -16.92 19.58 29.39
CA VAL A 450 -15.96 20.31 28.56
C VAL A 450 -14.63 19.59 28.56
N LEU A 451 -14.10 19.32 27.36
CA LEU A 451 -12.77 18.73 27.14
C LEU A 451 -11.87 19.71 26.41
N HIS A 452 -10.75 20.04 27.03
CA HIS A 452 -9.65 20.78 26.40
C HIS A 452 -8.52 19.81 26.07
N LEU A 453 -8.15 19.70 24.79
CA LEU A 453 -6.99 18.93 24.36
C LEU A 453 -5.77 19.86 24.31
N VAL A 454 -4.68 19.49 24.98
CA VAL A 454 -3.47 20.30 25.06
C VAL A 454 -2.25 19.44 24.74
N ALA A 455 -1.49 19.84 23.73
CA ALA A 455 -0.18 19.27 23.44
C ALA A 455 0.90 20.06 24.18
N PHE A 456 1.91 19.39 24.74
CA PHE A 456 3.00 20.08 25.42
C PHE A 456 4.39 19.45 25.20
N ARG A 457 5.41 20.30 25.25
CA ARG A 457 6.85 20.00 25.30
C ARG A 457 7.51 21.09 26.15
N SER A 458 8.13 22.08 25.49
CA SER A 458 8.71 23.26 26.09
C SER A 458 7.69 24.30 26.54
N ASN A 459 6.58 24.36 25.83
CA ASN A 459 5.40 25.13 26.16
C ASN A 459 4.16 24.25 25.96
N ALA A 460 2.96 24.82 26.13
CA ALA A 460 1.69 24.14 25.97
C ALA A 460 0.80 24.87 24.96
N LYS A 461 0.05 24.10 24.15
CA LYS A 461 -0.85 24.64 23.12
C LYS A 461 -2.15 23.84 23.07
N VAL A 462 -3.27 24.55 23.04
CA VAL A 462 -4.58 23.92 22.78
C VAL A 462 -4.63 23.41 21.35
N ILE A 463 -5.05 22.16 21.18
CA ILE A 463 -5.24 21.51 19.88
C ILE A 463 -6.70 21.12 19.69
N ARG A 464 -7.15 21.04 18.45
CA ARG A 464 -8.47 20.48 18.12
C ARG A 464 -8.36 18.97 17.94
N ALA A 465 -9.45 18.24 18.11
CA ALA A 465 -9.46 16.79 17.87
C ALA A 465 -9.07 16.45 16.41
N GLU A 466 -9.46 17.30 15.46
CA GLU A 466 -9.12 17.22 14.03
C GLU A 466 -7.62 17.36 13.73
N ASP A 467 -6.87 17.95 14.66
CA ASP A 467 -5.43 18.19 14.54
C ASP A 467 -4.60 17.05 15.16
N LEU A 468 -5.21 16.09 15.86
CA LEU A 468 -4.52 14.96 16.51
C LEU A 468 -3.64 14.14 15.54
N PRO A 469 -4.08 13.80 14.31
CA PRO A 469 -3.21 13.12 13.33
C PRO A 469 -1.90 13.88 13.07
N SER A 470 -2.00 15.20 12.91
CA SER A 470 -0.89 16.10 12.57
C SER A 470 -0.25 16.79 13.77
N ILE A 471 -0.49 16.30 14.99
CA ILE A 471 -0.03 16.93 16.24
C ILE A 471 1.49 17.16 16.24
N VAL A 472 2.28 16.24 15.67
CA VAL A 472 3.75 16.33 15.59
C VAL A 472 4.17 17.51 14.70
N ALA A 473 3.58 17.63 13.51
CA ALA A 473 3.86 18.75 12.59
C ALA A 473 3.45 20.10 13.21
N ILE A 474 2.30 20.15 13.87
CA ILE A 474 1.77 21.37 14.51
C ILE A 474 2.61 21.79 15.73
N THR A 475 3.34 20.86 16.33
CA THR A 475 4.16 21.10 17.51
C THR A 475 5.64 21.21 17.20
N TYR A 476 6.06 20.94 15.95
CA TYR A 476 7.47 20.84 15.53
C TYR A 476 8.35 22.02 15.97
N PHE A 477 7.82 23.25 15.94
CA PHE A 477 8.53 24.47 16.33
C PHE A 477 8.82 24.59 17.84
N MET A 478 8.23 23.72 18.68
CA MET A 478 8.46 23.72 20.12
C MET A 478 9.85 23.19 20.43
N GLU A 479 10.62 23.97 21.21
CA GLU A 479 11.95 23.57 21.68
C GLU A 479 11.93 22.22 22.42
N HIS A 480 13.07 21.53 22.44
CA HIS A 480 13.24 20.26 23.15
C HIS A 480 13.00 20.38 24.67
N GLY A 481 12.69 19.23 25.29
CA GLY A 481 12.44 19.08 26.72
C GLY A 481 10.96 18.99 27.10
N THR A 482 10.71 18.34 28.23
CA THR A 482 9.38 18.04 28.77
C THR A 482 9.12 18.94 29.98
N ASP A 483 8.42 20.06 29.76
CA ASP A 483 8.07 21.06 30.78
C ASP A 483 6.66 20.83 31.33
N ILE A 484 6.55 19.87 32.24
CA ILE A 484 5.28 19.53 32.90
C ILE A 484 4.76 20.71 33.72
N LYS A 485 5.64 21.52 34.32
CA LYS A 485 5.25 22.70 35.09
C LYS A 485 4.48 23.68 34.22
N GLU A 486 5.00 24.01 33.04
CA GLU A 486 4.34 24.93 32.12
C GLU A 486 3.00 24.37 31.64
N ALA A 487 2.93 23.06 31.34
CA ALA A 487 1.70 22.40 30.95
C ALA A 487 0.62 22.45 32.05
N LEU A 488 0.99 22.21 33.32
CA LEU A 488 0.09 22.32 34.47
C LEU A 488 -0.35 23.76 34.72
N ARG A 489 0.57 24.72 34.62
CA ARG A 489 0.28 26.16 34.76
C ARG A 489 -0.74 26.60 33.72
N PHE A 490 -0.51 26.25 32.46
CA PHE A 490 -1.39 26.54 31.34
C PHE A 490 -2.78 25.90 31.53
N SER A 491 -2.81 24.63 31.93
CA SER A 491 -4.06 23.90 32.20
C SER A 491 -4.87 24.51 33.35
N ARG A 492 -4.20 24.94 34.42
CA ARG A 492 -4.85 25.62 35.55
C ARG A 492 -5.46 26.96 35.13
N GLN A 493 -4.79 27.71 34.25
CA GLN A 493 -5.35 28.94 33.69
C GLN A 493 -6.57 28.64 32.82
N LEU A 494 -6.51 27.59 32.01
CA LEU A 494 -7.59 27.17 31.12
C LEU A 494 -8.86 26.73 31.89
N LEU A 495 -8.68 25.97 32.97
CA LEU A 495 -9.77 25.49 33.85
C LEU A 495 -10.45 26.62 34.65
N GLY A 496 -9.78 27.77 34.84
CA GLY A 496 -10.33 28.93 35.55
C GLY A 496 -10.87 28.64 36.96
N SER A 497 -11.55 29.62 37.55
CA SER A 497 -11.97 29.57 38.96
C SER A 497 -13.43 29.17 39.20
N GLN A 498 -14.33 29.18 38.19
CA GLN A 498 -15.79 29.21 38.44
C GLN A 498 -16.69 28.42 37.46
N ARG A 499 -16.16 27.59 36.55
CA ARG A 499 -17.00 27.00 35.47
C ARG A 499 -17.64 25.65 35.75
N ALA A 500 -16.96 24.73 36.43
CA ALA A 500 -17.47 23.36 36.62
C ALA A 500 -17.27 22.85 38.05
N ALA A 501 -18.22 22.03 38.52
CA ALA A 501 -18.17 21.40 39.83
C ALA A 501 -16.98 20.43 39.96
N ASN A 502 -16.58 19.78 38.87
CA ASN A 502 -15.41 18.93 38.81
C ASN A 502 -14.39 19.48 37.81
N ARG A 503 -13.16 19.75 38.29
CA ARG A 503 -12.05 20.19 37.45
C ARG A 503 -10.92 19.20 37.55
N GLN A 504 -10.46 18.70 36.40
CA GLN A 504 -9.40 17.70 36.35
C GLN A 504 -8.43 17.92 35.19
N ILE A 505 -7.21 17.47 35.40
CA ILE A 505 -6.16 17.35 34.40
C ILE A 505 -5.85 15.86 34.26
N ILE A 506 -5.85 15.36 33.02
CA ILE A 506 -5.35 14.03 32.67
C ILE A 506 -4.02 14.23 31.96
N LEU A 507 -2.93 13.77 32.56
CA LEU A 507 -1.57 13.90 32.03
C LEU A 507 -1.12 12.56 31.42
N ILE A 508 -0.85 12.53 30.12
CA ILE A 508 -0.25 11.39 29.42
C ILE A 508 1.20 11.73 29.10
N THR A 509 2.15 10.97 29.64
CA THR A 509 3.60 11.17 29.46
C THR A 509 4.36 9.86 29.63
N ASP A 510 5.58 9.78 29.09
CA ASP A 510 6.47 8.62 29.26
C ASP A 510 7.56 8.84 30.31
N GLY A 511 7.60 10.00 30.98
CA GLY A 511 8.70 10.30 31.89
C GLY A 511 8.52 11.47 32.85
N GLU A 512 9.58 11.68 33.62
CA GLU A 512 9.74 12.84 34.51
C GLU A 512 9.99 14.13 33.73
N PRO A 513 9.72 15.30 34.33
CA PRO A 513 10.03 16.58 33.70
C PRO A 513 11.53 16.70 33.43
N THR A 514 11.90 17.03 32.20
CA THR A 514 13.30 17.24 31.76
C THR A 514 13.62 18.71 31.48
N ALA A 515 12.61 19.57 31.55
CA ALA A 515 12.77 21.01 31.45
C ALA A 515 11.83 21.71 32.43
N VAL A 516 12.16 22.93 32.81
CA VAL A 516 11.24 23.78 33.56
C VAL A 516 11.42 25.26 33.23
N THR A 517 10.31 25.94 33.03
CA THR A 517 10.24 27.40 32.92
C THR A 517 10.03 28.01 34.31
N LEU A 518 10.93 28.90 34.71
CA LEU A 518 10.91 29.52 36.03
C LEU A 518 9.92 30.69 36.09
N ASP A 519 9.36 30.95 37.27
CA ASP A 519 8.34 32.00 37.45
C ASP A 519 8.87 33.42 37.14
N ARG A 520 10.18 33.64 37.31
CA ARG A 520 10.86 34.93 37.04
C ARG A 520 11.38 35.04 35.60
N GLY A 521 11.04 34.08 34.74
CA GLY A 521 11.66 33.93 33.42
C GLY A 521 12.96 33.11 33.48
N GLY A 522 13.37 32.60 32.32
CA GLY A 522 14.48 31.66 32.18
C GLY A 522 14.04 30.20 32.23
N ARG A 523 14.84 29.34 31.58
CA ARG A 523 14.51 27.93 31.37
C ARG A 523 15.67 27.04 31.81
N LEU A 524 15.37 26.00 32.56
CA LEU A 524 16.32 24.95 32.90
C LEU A 524 16.03 23.72 32.04
N HIS A 525 17.09 23.03 31.64
CA HIS A 525 17.00 21.77 30.94
C HIS A 525 18.00 20.78 31.57
N SER A 526 17.53 19.58 31.90
CA SER A 526 18.39 18.49 32.33
C SER A 526 19.06 17.89 31.09
N GLY A 527 20.12 18.54 30.60
CA GLY A 527 21.04 17.88 29.66
C GLY A 527 21.67 16.64 30.31
N TRP A 528 22.21 15.72 29.50
CA TRP A 528 22.92 14.53 29.97
C TRP A 528 24.05 14.93 30.94
N GLY A 529 23.84 14.76 32.26
CA GLY A 529 24.93 14.80 33.26
C GLY A 529 24.78 15.69 34.50
N SER A 530 23.70 16.45 34.73
CA SER A 530 23.56 17.25 35.97
C SER A 530 22.38 16.83 36.85
N ALA A 531 22.62 15.90 37.77
CA ALA A 531 21.63 15.44 38.75
C ALA A 531 21.06 16.61 39.60
N LEU A 532 21.88 17.62 39.90
CA LEU A 532 21.48 18.80 40.67
C LEU A 532 20.45 19.68 39.92
N LEU A 533 20.57 19.78 38.58
CA LEU A 533 19.58 20.49 37.78
C LEU A 533 18.26 19.73 37.69
N HIS A 534 18.30 18.40 37.65
CA HIS A 534 17.11 17.55 37.63
C HIS A 534 16.28 17.71 38.89
N GLU A 535 16.91 17.67 40.07
CA GLU A 535 16.19 17.85 41.35
C GLU A 535 15.47 19.21 41.40
N ARG A 536 16.13 20.28 40.91
CA ARG A 536 15.52 21.61 40.85
C ARG A 536 14.33 21.65 39.88
N ILE A 537 14.42 20.99 38.72
CA ILE A 537 13.32 20.86 37.74
C ILE A 537 12.10 20.18 38.37
N VAL A 538 12.34 19.08 39.08
CA VAL A 538 11.30 18.31 39.79
C VAL A 538 10.65 19.18 40.88
N GLN A 539 11.43 19.85 41.72
CA GLN A 539 10.91 20.71 42.78
C GLN A 539 10.05 21.87 42.24
N GLU A 540 10.49 22.51 41.16
CA GLU A 540 9.72 23.58 40.51
C GLU A 540 8.40 23.07 39.91
N THR A 541 8.41 21.85 39.35
CA THR A 541 7.18 21.20 38.85
C THR A 541 6.20 20.90 39.98
N LEU A 542 6.69 20.39 41.12
CA LEU A 542 5.84 20.08 42.28
C LEU A 542 5.22 21.32 42.93
N LYS A 543 5.86 22.50 42.83
CA LYS A 543 5.24 23.77 43.23
C LYS A 543 3.96 24.05 42.44
N GLU A 544 3.96 23.78 41.14
CA GLU A 544 2.77 23.97 40.31
C GLU A 544 1.70 22.89 40.56
N VAL A 545 2.11 21.64 40.83
CA VAL A 545 1.19 20.58 41.31
C VAL A 545 0.45 21.01 42.58
N LYS A 546 1.18 21.60 43.54
CA LYS A 546 0.57 22.15 44.76
C LYS A 546 -0.43 23.26 44.46
N ARG A 547 -0.09 24.19 43.54
CA ARG A 547 -1.01 25.27 43.11
C ARG A 547 -2.27 24.73 42.44
N CYS A 548 -2.15 23.70 41.61
CA CYS A 548 -3.30 23.01 41.01
C CYS A 548 -4.20 22.39 42.09
N THR A 549 -3.60 21.71 43.07
CA THR A 549 -4.33 21.10 44.18
C THR A 549 -5.07 22.14 45.03
N GLN A 550 -4.41 23.25 45.37
CA GLN A 550 -5.02 24.38 46.09
C GLN A 550 -6.16 25.03 45.29
N SER A 551 -6.10 24.96 43.96
CA SER A 551 -7.17 25.42 43.09
C SER A 551 -8.33 24.41 42.95
N GLY A 552 -8.28 23.27 43.65
CA GLY A 552 -9.30 22.22 43.59
C GLY A 552 -9.24 21.36 42.33
N ILE A 553 -8.10 21.33 41.63
CA ILE A 553 -7.90 20.57 40.39
C ILE A 553 -7.26 19.22 40.71
N LYS A 554 -7.91 18.12 40.28
CA LYS A 554 -7.35 16.77 40.38
C LYS A 554 -6.45 16.48 39.19
N ILE A 555 -5.30 15.86 39.41
CA ILE A 555 -4.33 15.49 38.37
C ILE A 555 -4.25 13.97 38.31
N ASN A 556 -4.84 13.37 37.28
CA ASN A 556 -4.69 11.96 36.99
C ASN A 556 -3.54 11.78 35.99
N THR A 557 -2.52 11.00 36.34
CA THR A 557 -1.31 10.82 35.52
C THR A 557 -1.25 9.41 34.96
N PHE A 558 -1.03 9.30 33.66
CA PHE A 558 -0.83 8.05 32.92
C PHE A 558 0.59 8.02 32.41
N MET A 559 1.40 7.19 33.05
CA MET A 559 2.80 6.99 32.69
C MET A 559 2.95 5.80 31.75
N LEU A 560 3.59 6.05 30.61
CA LEU A 560 3.83 5.08 29.54
C LEU A 560 5.30 4.66 29.52
N GLY A 561 5.62 3.38 29.73
CA GLY A 561 6.98 2.86 29.58
C GLY A 561 7.38 1.79 30.60
N THR A 562 8.48 1.09 30.32
CA THR A 562 9.00 -0.06 31.11
C THR A 562 10.09 0.31 32.11
N ASP A 563 10.73 1.48 31.95
CA ASP A 563 11.84 1.93 32.79
C ASP A 563 11.35 2.70 34.03
N PHE A 564 10.84 1.97 35.01
CA PHE A 564 10.32 2.49 36.28
C PHE A 564 11.39 3.06 37.24
N TYR A 565 12.55 3.48 36.74
CA TYR A 565 13.65 4.07 37.53
C TYR A 565 13.32 5.44 38.16
N ARG A 566 12.08 5.92 37.99
CA ARG A 566 11.64 7.29 38.27
C ARG A 566 10.42 7.36 39.21
N ARG A 567 10.46 6.59 40.32
CA ARG A 567 9.39 6.55 41.34
C ARG A 567 9.31 7.83 42.19
N GLY A 568 10.44 8.52 42.40
CA GLY A 568 10.55 9.63 43.34
C GLY A 568 9.63 10.83 43.04
N PHE A 569 9.58 11.29 41.79
CA PHE A 569 8.70 12.40 41.40
C PHE A 569 7.22 12.05 41.57
N ILE A 570 6.84 10.83 41.18
CA ILE A 570 5.44 10.39 41.14
C ILE A 570 4.88 10.15 42.54
N ASP A 571 5.70 9.58 43.43
CA ASP A 571 5.34 9.44 44.83
C ASP A 571 5.08 10.82 45.46
N GLN A 572 5.91 11.82 45.12
CA GLN A 572 5.72 13.19 45.59
C GLN A 572 4.48 13.86 44.96
N LEU A 573 4.23 13.65 43.68
CA LEU A 573 3.03 14.15 42.99
C LEU A 573 1.75 13.57 43.62
N SER A 574 1.72 12.26 43.86
CA SER A 574 0.57 11.55 44.46
C SER A 574 0.31 11.95 45.91
N ARG A 575 1.34 12.37 46.65
CA ARG A 575 1.18 12.93 48.01
C ARG A 575 0.65 14.37 48.00
N LEU A 576 0.97 15.14 46.97
CA LEU A 576 0.58 16.55 46.85
C LEU A 576 -0.78 16.76 46.21
N ASN A 577 -1.24 15.84 45.35
CA ASN A 577 -2.53 15.93 44.66
C ASN A 577 -3.39 14.68 44.93
N THR A 578 -4.71 14.85 45.01
CA THR A 578 -5.66 13.75 45.28
C THR A 578 -6.04 12.92 44.05
N GLY A 579 -5.42 13.19 42.89
CA GLY A 579 -5.57 12.39 41.68
C GLY A 579 -4.76 11.09 41.73
N ARG A 580 -5.02 10.23 40.74
CA ARG A 580 -4.44 8.88 40.67
C ARG A 580 -3.29 8.83 39.66
N VAL A 581 -2.36 7.92 39.90
CA VAL A 581 -1.28 7.62 38.95
C VAL A 581 -1.39 6.19 38.47
N PHE A 582 -1.36 6.03 37.15
CA PHE A 582 -1.49 4.76 36.45
C PHE A 582 -0.19 4.49 35.70
N TYR A 583 0.44 3.37 36.01
CA TYR A 583 1.54 2.81 35.25
C TYR A 583 0.96 1.81 34.25
N THR A 584 1.16 2.06 32.97
CA THR A 584 0.54 1.25 31.91
C THR A 584 1.44 1.15 30.70
N SER A 585 1.30 0.08 29.93
CA SER A 585 1.83 0.06 28.57
C SER A 585 0.98 0.93 27.64
N PRO A 586 1.56 1.41 26.51
CA PRO A 586 0.81 2.14 25.48
C PRO A 586 -0.47 1.40 25.05
N ASP A 587 -0.45 0.07 24.95
CA ASP A 587 -1.61 -0.71 24.51
C ASP A 587 -2.77 -0.73 25.51
N GLN A 588 -2.50 -0.46 26.80
CA GLN A 588 -3.48 -0.60 27.88
C GLN A 588 -4.02 0.73 28.41
N ILE A 589 -3.42 1.87 28.04
CA ILE A 589 -3.77 3.19 28.59
C ILE A 589 -5.24 3.57 28.41
N GLY A 590 -5.83 3.21 27.26
CA GLY A 590 -7.22 3.53 26.97
C GLY A 590 -8.21 2.91 27.97
N ASN A 591 -7.93 1.68 28.43
CA ASN A 591 -8.78 0.97 29.38
C ASN A 591 -8.93 1.75 30.68
N TYR A 592 -7.81 2.26 31.19
CA TYR A 592 -7.79 2.97 32.45
C TYR A 592 -8.45 4.33 32.32
N ILE A 593 -8.13 5.13 31.30
CA ILE A 593 -8.66 6.51 31.15
C ILE A 593 -10.20 6.52 31.03
N VAL A 594 -10.77 5.65 30.20
CA VAL A 594 -12.23 5.64 30.00
C VAL A 594 -12.96 5.14 31.24
N VAL A 595 -12.45 4.10 31.89
CA VAL A 595 -13.03 3.62 33.17
C VAL A 595 -12.89 4.67 34.25
N ASP A 596 -11.75 5.36 34.33
CA ASP A 596 -11.49 6.41 35.31
C ASP A 596 -12.52 7.53 35.23
N TYR A 597 -12.76 7.98 34.00
CA TYR A 597 -13.70 9.04 33.69
C TYR A 597 -15.14 8.65 34.09
N ILE A 598 -15.57 7.44 33.69
CA ILE A 598 -16.91 6.93 34.02
C ILE A 598 -17.06 6.66 35.53
N ALA A 599 -16.04 6.10 36.18
CA ALA A 599 -16.07 5.80 37.61
C ALA A 599 -16.12 7.08 38.46
N ASN A 600 -15.43 8.14 38.04
CA ASN A 600 -15.52 9.46 38.68
C ASN A 600 -16.91 10.06 38.59
N LYS A 601 -17.63 9.84 37.48
CA LYS A 601 -19.05 10.21 37.35
C LYS A 601 -19.94 9.40 38.29
N ARG A 602 -19.71 8.09 38.42
CA ARG A 602 -20.55 7.19 39.27
C ARG A 602 -20.34 7.37 40.77
N LYS A 603 -19.10 7.53 41.24
CA LYS A 603 -18.77 7.55 42.68
C LYS A 603 -19.40 8.71 43.49
N ARG A 604 -19.86 9.77 42.83
CA ARG A 604 -20.47 10.93 43.51
C ARG A 604 -21.99 11.02 43.39
N ILE A 605 -22.61 10.08 42.68
CA ILE A 605 -24.07 9.92 42.65
C ILE A 605 -24.57 9.24 43.94
N GLY A 606 -23.67 8.69 44.77
CA GLY A 606 -23.98 8.05 46.05
C GLY A 606 -23.24 8.67 47.23
N ARG A 607 -23.63 9.89 47.63
CA ARG A 607 -23.68 10.41 49.02
C ARG A 607 -23.78 11.95 49.01
N PRO A 608 -24.71 12.56 49.77
CA PRO A 608 -24.63 13.98 50.13
C PRO A 608 -23.42 14.29 51.02
#